data_AF-A0A413F7G5-F1
#
_entry.id   AF-A0A413F7G5-F1
#
_cell.length_a   1.000
_cell.length_b   1.000
_cell.length_c   1.000
_cell.angle_alpha   90.00
_cell.angle_beta   90.00
_cell.angle_gamma   90.00
#
_symmetry.space_group_name_H-M   'P 1'
#
loop_
_entity.id
_entity.type
_entity.pdbx_description
1 polymer ?
#
loop_
_entity_poly.entity_id
_entity_poly.type
_entity_poly.pdbx_seq_one_letter_code
_entity_poly.pdbx_strand_id
1 'polypeptide(L)'
;MDSSYIAKRITQLRLKKNIAEHRMSLDLGHSRSYMQGISSGRAFPSMTEFLAICEYLGVTPRDFFEEENENPRLVSQITAKSKGLPDDDLSLVLSLIERLSK
;
A
#
# COMPACT_ATOMS: atom_id res chain seq x y z
N MET A 1 -5.16 -2.60 -11.05
CA MET A 1 -4.46 -3.44 -10.06
C MET A 1 -4.86 -4.89 -10.30
N ASP A 2 -3.88 -5.77 -10.41
CA ASP A 2 -4.11 -7.22 -10.50
C ASP A 2 -4.67 -7.74 -9.17
N SER A 3 -5.56 -8.75 -9.19
CA SER A 3 -6.14 -9.36 -7.98
C SER A 3 -5.05 -9.95 -7.07
N SER A 4 -3.89 -10.32 -7.64
CA SER A 4 -2.72 -10.78 -6.89
C SER A 4 -1.99 -9.69 -6.11
N TYR A 5 -2.25 -8.40 -6.39
CA TYR A 5 -1.54 -7.27 -5.79
C TYR A 5 -1.68 -7.24 -4.27
N ILE A 6 -2.91 -7.35 -3.76
CA ILE A 6 -3.18 -7.31 -2.32
C ILE A 6 -2.44 -8.43 -1.60
N ALA A 7 -2.52 -9.66 -2.12
CA ALA A 7 -1.84 -10.82 -1.55
C ALA A 7 -0.31 -10.64 -1.50
N LYS A 8 0.29 -10.13 -2.59
CA LYS A 8 1.72 -9.83 -2.67
C LYS A 8 2.12 -8.74 -1.68
N ARG A 9 1.34 -7.65 -1.59
CA ARG A 9 1.64 -6.51 -0.72
C ARG A 9 1.52 -6.86 0.75
N ILE A 10 0.48 -7.61 1.15
CA ILE A 10 0.37 -8.19 2.50
C ILE A 10 1.61 -9.03 2.82
N THR A 11 2.03 -9.89 1.88
CA THR A 11 3.20 -10.75 2.06
C THR A 11 4.49 -9.94 2.21
N GLN A 12 4.69 -8.91 1.39
CA GLN A 12 5.85 -8.03 1.50
C GLN A 12 5.88 -7.31 2.85
N LEU A 13 4.77 -6.70 3.27
CA LEU A 13 4.69 -5.93 4.52
C LEU A 13 4.87 -6.81 5.75
N ARG A 14 4.24 -8.00 5.81
CA ARG A 14 4.42 -8.92 6.94
C ARG A 14 5.86 -9.42 7.04
N LEU A 15 6.52 -9.69 5.90
CA LEU A 15 7.91 -10.16 5.87
C LEU A 15 8.89 -9.05 6.28
N LYS A 16 8.67 -7.79 5.86
CA LYS A 16 9.44 -6.63 6.36
C LYS A 16 9.38 -6.51 7.88
N LYS A 17 8.31 -7.00 8.52
CA LYS A 17 8.14 -7.05 9.98
C LYS A 17 8.49 -8.40 10.63
N ASN A 18 9.02 -9.37 9.88
CA ASN A 18 9.31 -10.73 10.34
C ASN A 18 8.09 -11.48 10.93
N ILE A 19 6.91 -11.28 10.33
CA ILE A 19 5.66 -11.89 10.78
C ILE A 19 5.30 -13.10 9.88
N ALA A 20 5.12 -14.26 10.50
CA ALA A 20 4.64 -15.47 9.85
C ALA A 20 3.11 -15.46 9.65
N GLU A 21 2.63 -16.10 8.57
CA GLU A 21 1.21 -16.11 8.19
C GLU A 21 0.30 -16.69 9.28
N HIS A 22 0.72 -17.81 9.87
CA HIS A 22 -0.05 -18.47 10.91
C HIS A 22 -0.19 -17.60 12.17
N ARG A 23 0.87 -16.84 12.51
CA ARG A 23 0.85 -15.91 13.63
C ARG A 23 -0.11 -14.75 13.35
N MET A 24 0.04 -14.11 12.20
CA MET A 24 -0.84 -13.02 11.77
C MET A 24 -2.31 -13.44 11.73
N SER A 25 -2.61 -14.66 11.27
CA SER A 25 -3.97 -15.19 11.25
C SER A 25 -4.57 -15.26 12.65
N LEU A 26 -3.81 -15.79 13.61
CA LEU A 26 -4.26 -15.94 15.00
C LEU A 26 -4.40 -14.59 15.70
N ASP A 27 -3.44 -13.69 15.49
CA ASP A 27 -3.47 -12.34 16.09
C ASP A 27 -4.68 -11.52 15.58
N LEU A 28 -5.13 -11.77 14.34
CA LEU A 28 -6.35 -11.17 13.76
C LEU A 28 -7.64 -11.91 14.15
N GLY A 29 -7.57 -12.93 15.01
CA GLY A 29 -8.75 -13.67 15.48
C GLY A 29 -9.28 -14.72 14.50
N HIS A 30 -8.49 -15.11 13.50
CA HIS A 30 -8.88 -16.07 12.47
C HIS A 30 -8.26 -17.46 12.67
N SER A 31 -8.73 -18.43 11.90
CA SER A 31 -8.13 -19.77 11.84
C SER A 31 -6.70 -19.71 11.31
N ARG A 32 -5.87 -20.69 11.68
CA ARG A 32 -4.43 -20.74 11.33
C ARG A 32 -4.13 -20.61 9.83
N SER A 33 -5.07 -21.00 8.96
CA SER A 33 -4.92 -21.00 7.50
C SER A 33 -5.45 -19.76 6.81
N TYR A 34 -6.09 -18.83 7.53
CA TYR A 34 -6.75 -17.66 6.94
C TYR A 34 -5.79 -16.79 6.12
N MET A 35 -4.67 -16.34 6.71
CA MET A 35 -3.70 -15.52 5.99
C MET A 35 -2.99 -16.28 4.88
N GLN A 36 -2.83 -17.60 5.02
CA GLN A 36 -2.30 -18.44 3.94
C GLN A 36 -3.26 -18.48 2.74
N GLY A 37 -4.57 -18.52 2.99
CA GLY A 37 -5.58 -18.44 1.93
C GLY A 37 -5.51 -17.12 1.16
N ILE A 38 -5.28 -16.02 1.87
CA ILE A 38 -5.10 -14.70 1.26
C ILE A 38 -3.77 -14.60 0.50
N SER A 39 -2.64 -14.95 1.13
CA SER A 39 -1.32 -14.83 0.51
C SER A 39 -1.15 -15.74 -0.71
N SER A 40 -1.82 -16.90 -0.72
CA SER A 40 -1.85 -17.81 -1.88
C SER A 40 -2.85 -17.39 -2.96
N GLY A 41 -3.60 -16.30 -2.78
CA GLY A 41 -4.62 -15.83 -3.72
C GLY A 41 -5.88 -16.71 -3.82
N ARG A 42 -6.09 -17.64 -2.88
CA ARG A 42 -7.30 -18.49 -2.83
C ARG A 42 -8.50 -17.75 -2.26
N ALA A 43 -8.25 -16.73 -1.45
CA ALA A 43 -9.26 -15.88 -0.85
C ALA A 43 -8.85 -14.42 -0.94
N PHE A 44 -9.84 -13.54 -0.90
CA PHE A 44 -9.64 -12.10 -0.80
C PHE A 44 -10.20 -11.62 0.54
N PRO A 45 -9.49 -10.76 1.29
CA PRO A 45 -10.04 -10.21 2.53
C PRO A 45 -11.28 -9.35 2.21
N SER A 46 -12.27 -9.35 3.11
CA SER A 46 -13.33 -8.34 3.04
C SER A 46 -12.73 -6.94 3.26
N MET A 47 -13.47 -5.87 2.98
CA MET A 47 -12.96 -4.52 3.24
C MET A 47 -12.69 -4.27 4.74
N THR A 48 -13.52 -4.82 5.62
CA THR A 48 -13.29 -4.73 7.07
C THR A 48 -12.00 -5.44 7.46
N GLU A 49 -11.76 -6.63 6.91
CA GLU A 49 -10.52 -7.39 7.17
C GLU A 49 -9.29 -6.72 6.58
N PHE A 50 -9.42 -6.10 5.41
CA PHE A 50 -8.34 -5.30 4.84
C PHE A 50 -7.94 -4.14 5.75
N LEU A 51 -8.89 -3.45 6.37
CA LEU A 51 -8.60 -2.38 7.33
C LEU A 51 -7.92 -2.92 8.59
N ALA A 52 -8.39 -4.05 9.14
CA ALA A 52 -7.75 -4.71 10.28
C ALA A 52 -6.32 -5.18 9.94
N ILE A 53 -6.10 -5.70 8.73
CA ILE A 53 -4.78 -6.07 8.22
C ILE A 53 -3.87 -4.84 8.13
N CYS A 54 -4.37 -3.70 7.63
CA CYS A 54 -3.61 -2.45 7.57
C CYS A 54 -3.20 -1.98 8.98
N GLU A 55 -4.14 -1.98 9.92
CA GLU A 55 -3.89 -1.62 11.31
C GLU A 55 -2.84 -2.53 11.96
N TYR A 56 -2.99 -3.85 11.82
CA TYR A 56 -2.03 -4.83 12.32
C TYR A 56 -0.63 -4.64 11.72
N LEU A 57 -0.55 -4.36 10.42
CA LEU A 57 0.71 -4.09 9.74
C LEU A 57 1.24 -2.67 9.99
N GLY A 58 0.50 -1.81 10.70
CA GLY A 58 0.89 -0.43 11.02
C GLY A 58 1.07 0.44 9.77
N VAL A 59 0.22 0.27 8.77
CA VAL A 59 0.19 1.09 7.54
C VAL A 59 -1.22 1.64 7.35
N THR A 60 -1.35 2.82 6.73
CA THR A 60 -2.67 3.27 6.27
C THR A 60 -3.01 2.57 4.94
N PRO A 61 -4.30 2.51 4.54
CA PRO A 61 -4.66 2.05 3.20
C PRO A 61 -3.91 2.76 2.08
N ARG A 62 -3.63 4.06 2.26
CA ARG A 62 -2.83 4.83 1.31
C ARG A 62 -1.40 4.28 1.21
N ASP A 63 -0.72 4.10 2.34
CA ASP A 63 0.65 3.56 2.38
C ASP A 63 0.71 2.11 1.89
N PHE A 64 -0.38 1.36 2.11
CA PHE A 64 -0.53 0.01 1.58
C PHE A 64 -0.44 0.03 0.05
N PHE A 65 -1.15 0.94 -0.61
CA PHE A 65 -1.21 1.05 -2.08
C PHE A 65 -0.10 1.90 -2.72
N GLU A 66 0.61 2.72 -1.94
CA GLU A 66 1.83 3.40 -2.39
C GLU A 66 3.00 2.39 -2.43
N GLU A 67 3.30 1.85 -3.62
CA GLU A 67 4.55 1.11 -3.85
C GLU A 67 5.76 2.04 -3.78
N GLU A 68 6.92 1.45 -3.51
CA GLU A 68 8.23 2.06 -3.22
C GLU A 68 8.47 3.38 -3.97
N ASN A 69 8.01 4.45 -3.36
CA ASN A 69 8.47 5.78 -3.66
C ASN A 69 9.79 5.92 -2.90
N GLU A 70 10.92 6.05 -3.60
CA GLU A 70 12.24 6.18 -2.95
C GLU A 70 12.24 7.33 -1.93
N ASN A 71 11.42 8.36 -2.17
CA ASN A 71 11.30 9.54 -1.32
C ASN A 71 9.81 9.91 -1.08
N PRO A 72 9.05 9.08 -0.35
CA PRO A 72 7.59 9.22 -0.21
C PRO A 72 7.21 10.54 0.46
N ARG A 73 8.06 11.01 1.40
CA ARG A 73 7.87 12.30 2.08
C ARG A 73 8.02 13.50 1.14
N LEU A 74 8.95 13.45 0.19
CA LEU A 74 9.18 14.57 -0.73
C LEU A 74 8.08 14.61 -1.78
N VAL A 75 7.72 13.46 -2.36
CA VAL A 75 6.62 13.37 -3.33
C VAL A 75 5.29 13.75 -2.69
N SER A 76 5.00 13.29 -1.47
CA SER A 76 3.78 13.69 -0.76
C SER A 76 3.72 15.20 -0.49
N GLN A 77 4.86 15.85 -0.19
CA GLN A 77 4.94 17.30 -0.05
C GLN A 77 4.72 18.04 -1.37
N ILE A 78 5.30 17.55 -2.48
CA ILE A 78 5.06 18.10 -3.82
C ILE A 78 3.57 18.02 -4.13
N THR A 79 2.97 16.83 -4.02
CA THR A 79 1.53 16.61 -4.24
C THR A 79 0.68 17.52 -3.35
N ALA A 80 1.00 17.67 -2.07
CA ALA A 80 0.27 18.54 -1.16
C ALA A 80 0.34 20.02 -1.57
N LYS A 81 1.51 20.52 -1.99
CA LYS A 81 1.68 21.89 -2.46
C LYS A 81 1.03 22.13 -3.82
N SER A 82 1.01 21.13 -4.69
CA SER A 82 0.36 21.21 -6.00
C SER A 82 -1.16 21.36 -5.91
N LYS A 83 -1.81 20.85 -4.87
CA LYS A 83 -3.29 20.91 -4.72
C LYS A 83 -3.88 22.33 -4.72
N GLY A 84 -3.09 23.36 -4.43
CA GLY A 84 -3.53 24.76 -4.39
C GLY A 84 -3.17 25.58 -5.62
N LEU A 85 -2.54 24.98 -6.63
CA LEU A 85 -2.09 25.68 -7.83
C LEU A 85 -3.19 25.76 -8.89
N PRO A 86 -3.27 26.86 -9.66
CA PRO A 86 -4.07 26.92 -10.89
C PRO A 86 -3.60 25.91 -11.95
N ASP A 87 -4.48 25.56 -12.88
CA ASP A 87 -4.22 24.57 -13.93
C ASP A 87 -3.00 24.93 -14.82
N ASP A 88 -2.79 26.21 -15.11
CA ASP A 88 -1.64 26.68 -15.90
C ASP A 88 -0.31 26.40 -15.17
N ASP A 89 -0.26 26.64 -13.86
CA ASP A 89 0.91 26.37 -13.02
C ASP A 89 1.14 24.87 -12.85
N LEU A 90 0.06 24.08 -12.68
CA LEU A 90 0.14 22.62 -12.66
C LEU A 90 0.71 22.07 -13.97
N SER A 91 0.31 22.64 -15.11
CA SER A 91 0.80 22.26 -16.43
C SER A 91 2.29 22.54 -16.60
N LEU A 92 2.78 23.66 -16.05
CA LEU A 92 4.22 23.97 -16.02
C LEU A 92 5.00 22.98 -15.13
N VAL A 93 4.48 22.67 -13.94
CA VAL A 93 5.09 21.69 -13.03
C VAL A 93 5.16 20.31 -13.68
N LEU A 94 4.08 19.87 -14.33
CA LEU A 94 4.03 18.59 -15.04
C LEU A 94 5.08 18.55 -16.17
N SER A 95 5.13 19.60 -16.99
CA SER A 95 6.12 19.73 -18.09
C SER A 95 7.56 19.62 -17.59
N LEU A 96 7.85 20.19 -16.41
CA LEU A 96 9.17 20.10 -15.79
C LEU A 96 9.48 18.68 -15.32
N ILE A 97 8.53 18.01 -14.66
CA ILE A 97 8.68 16.62 -14.19
C ILE A 97 8.94 15.71 -15.39
N GLU A 98 8.14 15.81 -16.45
CA GLU A 98 8.30 15.00 -17.68
C GLU A 98 9.65 15.18 -18.34
N ARG A 99 10.20 16.41 -18.31
CA ARG A 99 11.55 16.68 -18.82
C ARG A 99 12.64 16.02 -17.99
N LEU A 100 12.47 15.95 -16.66
CA LEU A 100 13.46 15.37 -15.73
C LEU A 100 13.38 13.84 -15.65
N SER A 101 12.26 13.24 -16.04
CA SER A 101 12.08 11.78 -16.08
C SER A 101 12.57 11.12 -17.38
N LYS A 102 13.15 11.90 -18.30
CA LYS A 102 13.88 11.42 -19.48
C LYS A 102 15.37 11.37 -19.22
#